data_AF-X1MCF8-F1
#
_entry.id   AF-X1MCF8-F1
#
_cell.length_a   1.000
_cell.length_b   1.000
_cell.length_c   1.000
_cell.angle_alpha   90.00
_cell.angle_beta   90.00
_cell.angle_gamma   90.00
#
_symmetry.space_group_name_H-M   'P 1'
#
loop_
_entity.id
_entity.type
_entity.pdbx_description
1 polymer ?
#
loop_
_entity_poly.entity_id
_entity_poly.type
_entity_poly.pdbx_seq_one_letter_code
_entity_poly.pdbx_strand_id
1 'polypeptide(L)' 'SIKAVTSGKEALGEATVKITENGRTYMGRGISTDIIEASAKAYIDAINRMVSTRDKGQQPEVKVQL' A
#
# COMPACT_ATOMS: atom_id res chain seq x y z
N SER A 1 -7.40 -0.08 3.75
CA SER A 1 -8.34 -1.22 3.88
C SER A 1 -7.56 -2.44 4.34
N ILE A 2 -8.24 -3.39 4.99
CA ILE A 2 -7.67 -4.65 5.47
C ILE A 2 -8.50 -5.80 4.90
N LYS A 3 -7.86 -6.87 4.45
CA LYS A 3 -8.49 -8.07 3.90
C LYS A 3 -7.79 -9.32 4.44
N ALA A 4 -8.56 -10.38 4.70
CA ALA A 4 -7.99 -11.70 4.90
C ALA A 4 -7.74 -12.35 3.52
N VAL A 5 -6.53 -12.84 3.29
CA VAL A 5 -6.13 -13.53 2.06
C VAL A 5 -6.36 -15.03 2.17
N THR A 6 -6.08 -15.60 3.35
CA THR A 6 -6.31 -17.02 3.66
C THR A 6 -7.09 -17.17 4.98
N SER A 7 -7.61 -18.37 5.23
CA SER A 7 -8.42 -18.69 6.42
C SER A 7 -7.67 -19.63 7.37
N GLY A 8 -7.93 -19.53 8.68
CA GLY A 8 -7.34 -20.39 9.71
C GLY A 8 -6.41 -19.65 10.66
N LYS A 9 -5.78 -20.37 11.60
CA LYS A 9 -4.89 -19.80 12.63
C LYS A 9 -3.64 -19.12 12.04
N GLU A 10 -3.25 -19.53 10.83
CA GLU A 10 -2.11 -18.99 10.07
C GLU A 10 -2.59 -18.17 8.86
N ALA A 11 -3.78 -17.57 8.98
CA ALA A 11 -4.34 -16.71 7.96
C ALA A 11 -3.40 -15.55 7.64
N LEU A 12 -3.11 -15.34 6.36
CA LEU A 12 -2.41 -14.17 5.86
C LEU A 12 -3.39 -13.00 5.78
N GLY A 13 -3.09 -11.94 6.52
CA GLY A 13 -3.74 -10.64 6.40
C GLY A 13 -3.05 -9.78 5.36
N GLU A 14 -3.83 -9.10 4.55
CA GLU A 14 -3.39 -8.05 3.64
C GLU A 14 -3.90 -6.69 4.13
N ALA A 15 -2.99 -5.74 4.22
CA ALA A 15 -3.31 -4.34 4.43
C ALA A 15 -2.96 -3.54 3.17
N THR A 16 -3.85 -2.61 2.82
CA THR A 16 -3.63 -1.60 1.78
C THR A 16 -3.73 -0.22 2.41
N VAL A 17 -2.70 0.59 2.25
CA VAL A 17 -2.63 1.97 2.72
C VAL A 17 -2.68 2.89 1.51
N LYS A 18 -3.44 3.98 1.63
CA LYS A 18 -3.49 5.06 0.66
C LYS A 18 -3.06 6.34 1.38
N ILE A 19 -2.01 6.99 0.88
CA ILE A 19 -1.56 8.29 1.37
C ILE A 19 -1.70 9.33 0.27
N THR A 20 -2.00 10.56 0.65
CA THR A 20 -2.15 11.68 -0.28
C THR A 20 -1.18 12.77 0.11
N GLU A 21 -0.43 13.26 -0.87
CA GLU A 21 0.53 14.33 -0.67
C GLU A 21 0.60 15.21 -1.92
N ASN A 22 0.47 16.53 -1.75
CA ASN A 22 0.55 17.51 -2.85
C ASN A 22 -0.35 17.15 -4.04
N GLY A 23 -1.57 16.67 -3.76
CA GLY A 23 -2.54 16.25 -4.78
C GLY A 23 -2.26 14.91 -5.47
N ARG A 24 -1.18 14.21 -5.10
CA ARG A 24 -0.87 12.85 -5.58
C ARG A 24 -1.24 11.81 -4.56
N THR A 25 -1.79 10.72 -5.04
CA THR A 25 -2.16 9.57 -4.21
C THR A 25 -1.16 8.45 -4.43
N TYR A 26 -0.62 7.91 -3.34
CA TYR A 26 0.25 6.73 -3.35
C TYR A 26 -0.43 5.61 -2.60
N MET A 27 -0.26 4.39 -3.10
CA MET A 27 -0.85 3.20 -2.51
C MET A 27 0.26 2.22 -2.16
N GLY A 28 0.25 1.72 -0.93
CA GLY A 28 1.15 0.69 -0.45
C GLY A 28 0.40 -0.55 -0.01
N ARG A 29 1.04 -1.72 -0.11
CA ARG A 29 0.49 -3.01 0.28
C ARG A 29 1.44 -3.75 1.20
N GLY A 30 0.88 -4.39 2.22
CA GLY A 30 1.62 -5.22 3.16
C GLY A 30 0.86 -6.50 3.43
N ILE A 31 1.60 -7.61 3.52
CA ILE A 31 1.05 -8.94 3.77
C ILE A 31 1.82 -9.53 4.95
N SER A 32 1.10 -10.02 5.96
CA SER A 32 1.64 -10.78 7.08
C SER A 32 0.54 -11.59 7.75
N THR A 33 0.92 -12.64 8.49
CA THR A 33 0.03 -13.35 9.41
C THR A 33 -0.39 -12.47 10.60
N ASP A 34 0.40 -11.43 10.92
CA ASP A 34 0.04 -10.40 11.89
C ASP A 34 -0.49 -9.15 11.18
N ILE A 35 -1.71 -8.72 11.53
CA ILE A 35 -2.34 -7.58 10.87
C ILE A 35 -1.66 -6.24 11.17
N ILE A 36 -1.07 -6.08 12.35
CA ILE A 36 -0.33 -4.88 12.74
C ILE A 36 0.93 -4.80 11.89
N GLU A 37 1.67 -5.91 11.75
CA GLU A 37 2.84 -5.98 10.89
C GLU A 37 2.50 -5.73 9.41
N ALA A 38 1.41 -6.33 8.91
CA ALA A 38 0.93 -6.08 7.55
C ALA A 38 0.61 -4.60 7.32
N SER A 39 -0.02 -3.94 8.29
CA SER A 39 -0.35 -2.50 8.21
C SER A 39 0.90 -1.61 8.20
N ALA A 40 1.90 -1.93 9.02
CA ALA A 40 3.17 -1.21 9.04
C ALA A 40 3.93 -1.37 7.71
N LYS A 41 3.99 -2.61 7.19
CA LYS A 41 4.58 -2.90 5.86
C LYS A 41 3.87 -2.12 4.75
N ALA A 42 2.54 -2.07 4.76
CA ALA A 42 1.76 -1.32 3.78
C ALA A 42 2.04 0.19 3.84
N TYR A 43 2.22 0.74 5.04
CA TYR A 43 2.55 2.15 5.23
C TYR A 43 3.95 2.49 4.72
N ILE A 44 4.95 1.66 5.05
CA ILE A 44 6.33 1.81 4.57
C ILE A 44 6.37 1.71 3.04
N ASP A 45 5.67 0.75 2.44
CA ASP A 45 5.59 0.60 0.97
C ASP A 45 4.99 1.87 0.31
N ALA A 46 3.93 2.45 0.90
CA ALA A 46 3.33 3.68 0.39
C ALA A 46 4.30 4.87 0.42
N ILE A 47 5.05 5.03 1.52
CA ILE A 47 6.08 6.08 1.67
C ILE A 47 7.22 5.86 0.67
N ASN A 48 7.72 4.64 0.54
CA ASN A 48 8.80 4.32 -0.40
C ASN A 48 8.40 4.66 -1.84
N ARG A 49 7.15 4.36 -2.22
CA ARG A 49 6.59 4.75 -3.52
C ARG A 49 6.50 6.27 -3.67
N MET A 50 6.06 6.98 -2.63
CA MET A 50 6.01 8.44 -2.64
C MET A 50 7.40 9.07 -2.84
N VAL A 51 8.39 8.64 -2.06
CA VAL A 51 9.78 9.13 -2.16
C VAL A 51 10.39 8.77 -3.52
N SER A 52 10.23 7.52 -3.97
CA SER A 52 10.74 7.11 -5.28
C SER A 52 10.09 7.87 -6.46
N THR A 53 8.82 8.28 -6.32
CA THR A 53 8.12 9.09 -7.34
C THR A 53 8.57 10.55 -7.31
N ARG A 54 8.95 11.07 -6.14
CA ARG A 54 9.56 12.39 -6.01
C ARG A 54 10.94 12.41 -6.68
N ASP A 55 11.74 11.38 -6.45
CA ASP A 55 13.10 11.28 -7.00
C ASP A 55 13.10 10.99 -8.50
N LYS A 56 12.11 10.24 -9.02
CA LYS A 56 12.03 9.86 -10.43
C LYS A 56 11.32 10.86 -11.34
N GLY A 57 10.85 12.00 -10.84
CA GLY A 57 10.22 13.03 -11.68
C GLY A 57 8.97 12.52 -12.42
N GLN A 58 7.81 12.61 -11.76
CA GLN A 58 6.49 12.70 -12.41
C GLN A 58 6.23 11.76 -13.60
N GLN A 59 5.75 10.56 -13.31
CA GLN A 59 4.84 9.86 -14.23
C GLN A 59 3.47 9.74 -13.56
N PRO A 60 2.53 10.66 -13.84
CA PRO A 60 1.15 10.52 -13.45
C PRO A 60 0.37 9.91 -14.62
N GLU A 61 0.32 8.59 -14.74
CA GLU A 61 -0.76 7.96 -15.49
C GLU A 61 -1.14 6.63 -14.84
N VAL A 62 -2.23 6.65 -14.09
CA VAL A 62 -3.17 5.54 -14.17
C VAL A 62 -4.58 6.12 -14.25
N LYS A 63 -5.01 6.44 -15.47
CA LYS A 63 -6.43 6.40 -15.81
C LYS A 63 -6.82 4.92 -15.81
N VAL A 64 -7.45 4.42 -14.74
CA VAL A 64 -8.35 3.27 -14.91
C VAL A 64 -9.74 3.83 -15.05
N GLN A 65 -10.12 4.10 -16.29
CA GLN A 65 -11.49 4.29 -16.68
C GLN A 65 -12.05 2.88 -16.95
N LEU A 66 -13.09 2.49 -16.21
CA LEU A 66 -13.95 1.36 -16.58
C LEU A 66 -14.76 1.73 -17.83
#